data_AF-A0A2D8XA53-F1
#
_entry.id   AF-A0A2D8XA53-F1
#
_cell.length_a   1.000
_cell.length_b   1.000
_cell.length_c   1.000
_cell.angle_alpha   90.00
_cell.angle_beta   90.00
_cell.angle_gamma   90.00
#
_symmetry.space_group_name_H-M   'P 1'
#
loop_
_entity.id
_entity.type
_entity.pdbx_description
1 polymer ?
#
loop_
_entity_poly.entity_id
_entity_poly.type
_entity_poly.pdbx_seq_one_letter_code
_entity_poly.pdbx_strand_id
1 'polypeptide(L)'
;MKKKAKYVTKVYKLAGDQTPLSYMLSSRHSQRSPLLYFDEAQGINRPLRYARNQKSPFEDEQDGNAILEPIVFDDGMLVAQKEDQVLQEFLHYHPGNGKVFLEVNKEQDALDELTEAESVLEAQIIAKELSSNTQKLIQVSRVLLGNVVDNMTIPELKRDLLIYSKNNPEDFINTINDPMLQLQDDVYQIFKAGFLQTRNNGKEVYYNLPNNKKRLISVPFGEDASWIVGSFFQQDEGVEIYKLLKNRLKKSE
;
A
#
# COMPACT_ATOMS: atom_id res chain seq x y z
N MET A 1 28.52 18.93 -30.27
CA MET A 1 28.19 17.58 -30.78
C MET A 1 26.73 17.29 -30.45
N LYS A 2 25.84 17.12 -31.44
CA LYS A 2 24.44 16.73 -31.18
C LYS A 2 24.45 15.30 -30.63
N LYS A 3 23.85 15.06 -29.45
CA LYS A 3 23.66 13.70 -28.90
C LYS A 3 22.97 12.87 -29.99
N LYS A 4 23.56 11.74 -30.40
CA LYS A 4 22.88 10.78 -31.29
C LYS A 4 21.65 10.26 -30.55
N ALA A 5 20.47 10.35 -31.16
CA ALA A 5 19.25 9.79 -30.60
C ALA A 5 19.44 8.27 -30.41
N LYS A 6 19.23 7.78 -29.19
CA LYS A 6 19.27 6.34 -28.88
C LYS A 6 17.87 5.80 -29.14
N TYR A 7 17.71 5.04 -30.22
CA TYR A 7 16.43 4.40 -30.54
C TYR A 7 16.27 3.14 -29.69
N VAL A 8 15.21 3.11 -28.89
CA VAL A 8 14.90 2.02 -27.95
C VAL A 8 13.50 1.51 -28.24
N THR A 9 13.31 0.19 -28.15
CA THR A 9 11.99 -0.42 -28.20
C THR A 9 11.26 -0.14 -26.90
N LYS A 10 10.03 0.38 -26.98
CA LYS A 10 9.20 0.71 -25.81
C LYS A 10 8.06 -0.29 -25.69
N VAL A 11 7.67 -0.59 -24.46
CA VAL A 11 6.55 -1.48 -24.17
C VAL A 11 5.51 -0.68 -23.40
N TYR A 12 4.24 -0.86 -23.76
CA TYR A 12 3.12 -0.19 -23.13
C TYR A 12 2.13 -1.24 -22.61
N LYS A 13 1.53 -0.97 -21.45
CA LYS A 13 0.47 -1.80 -20.84
C LYS A 13 -0.82 -1.01 -20.70
N LEU A 14 -1.98 -1.66 -20.82
CA LEU A 14 -3.25 -1.01 -20.47
C LEU A 14 -3.31 -0.72 -18.96
N ALA A 15 -3.92 0.40 -18.58
CA ALA A 15 -3.93 0.90 -17.19
C ALA A 15 -5.01 0.26 -16.30
N GLY A 16 -5.76 -0.74 -16.80
CA GLY A 16 -6.83 -1.40 -16.05
C GLY A 16 -6.53 -2.86 -15.72
N ASP A 17 -7.20 -3.40 -14.71
CA ASP A 17 -7.08 -4.81 -14.27
C ASP A 17 -7.60 -5.84 -15.29
N GLN A 18 -8.19 -5.39 -16.40
CA GLN A 18 -8.65 -6.25 -17.48
C GLN A 18 -7.64 -6.30 -18.61
N THR A 19 -7.22 -7.52 -18.98
CA THR A 19 -6.40 -7.83 -20.14
C THR A 19 -7.28 -8.41 -21.25
N PRO A 20 -7.96 -7.57 -22.05
CA PRO A 20 -8.72 -8.07 -23.18
C PRO A 20 -7.78 -8.74 -24.19
N LEU A 21 -8.27 -9.79 -24.86
CA LEU A 21 -7.52 -10.50 -25.92
C LEU A 21 -7.00 -9.54 -27.00
N SER A 22 -7.79 -8.52 -27.33
CA SER A 22 -7.39 -7.46 -28.25
C SER A 22 -8.12 -6.16 -27.90
N TYR A 23 -7.36 -5.07 -27.78
CA TYR A 23 -7.88 -3.73 -27.61
C TYR A 23 -7.31 -2.80 -28.67
N MET A 24 -8.18 -2.16 -29.44
CA MET A 24 -7.77 -1.24 -30.50
C MET A 24 -7.81 0.20 -30.02
N LEU A 25 -6.64 0.84 -29.94
CA LEU A 25 -6.52 2.26 -29.63
C LEU A 25 -6.88 3.10 -30.86
N SER A 26 -7.51 4.25 -30.64
CA SER A 26 -7.83 5.19 -31.72
C SER A 26 -6.54 5.72 -32.36
N SER A 27 -6.37 5.49 -33.66
CA SER A 27 -5.19 5.92 -34.42
C SER A 27 -5.33 7.28 -35.10
N ARG A 28 -6.51 7.92 -35.05
CA ARG A 28 -6.74 9.26 -35.63
C ARG A 28 -7.74 10.09 -34.85
N HIS A 29 -7.58 11.40 -34.91
CA HIS A 29 -8.58 12.34 -34.44
C HIS A 29 -9.93 12.10 -35.15
N SER A 30 -10.99 12.01 -34.36
CA SER A 30 -12.36 12.01 -34.87
C SER A 30 -13.29 12.70 -33.87
N GLN A 31 -14.49 13.07 -34.30
CA GLN A 31 -15.50 13.65 -33.42
C GLN A 31 -15.85 12.74 -32.22
N ARG A 32 -15.72 11.42 -32.37
CA ARG A 32 -15.98 10.43 -31.29
C ARG A 32 -14.73 10.14 -30.44
N SER A 33 -13.55 10.47 -30.95
CA SER A 33 -12.26 10.19 -30.33
C SER A 33 -11.36 11.42 -30.52
N PRO A 34 -11.53 12.47 -29.69
CA PRO A 34 -10.79 13.71 -29.86
C PRO A 34 -9.33 13.52 -29.47
N LEU A 35 -8.47 13.25 -30.46
CA LEU A 35 -7.02 13.15 -30.29
C LEU A 35 -6.36 14.50 -30.59
N LEU A 36 -6.47 15.42 -29.64
CA LEU A 36 -5.85 16.74 -29.72
C LEU A 36 -4.73 16.85 -28.68
N TYR A 37 -3.58 17.36 -29.09
CA TYR A 37 -2.46 17.70 -28.22
C TYR A 37 -2.26 19.21 -28.22
N PHE A 38 -2.13 19.82 -27.04
CA PHE A 38 -1.86 21.24 -26.92
C PHE A 38 -0.35 21.48 -27.01
N ASP A 39 0.09 22.11 -28.10
CA ASP A 39 1.48 22.50 -28.29
C ASP A 39 1.73 23.84 -27.57
N GLU A 40 2.43 23.80 -26.44
CA GLU A 40 2.72 24.98 -25.62
C GLU A 40 3.59 26.02 -26.33
N ALA A 41 4.39 25.61 -27.32
CA ALA A 41 5.28 26.52 -28.03
C ALA A 41 4.52 27.39 -29.05
N GLN A 42 3.50 26.81 -29.70
CA GLN A 42 2.69 27.50 -30.70
C GLN A 42 1.34 27.99 -30.14
N GLY A 43 0.92 27.49 -28.98
CA GLY A 43 -0.36 27.80 -28.36
C GLY A 43 -1.58 27.24 -29.11
N ILE A 44 -1.39 26.15 -29.87
CA ILE A 44 -2.42 25.57 -30.76
C ILE A 44 -2.68 24.11 -30.39
N ASN A 45 -3.94 23.68 -30.52
CA ASN A 45 -4.30 22.27 -30.44
C ASN A 45 -4.06 21.57 -31.78
N ARG A 46 -3.13 20.62 -31.79
CA ARG A 46 -2.73 19.88 -32.98
C ARG A 46 -3.43 18.52 -33.01
N PRO A 47 -4.15 18.18 -34.10
CA PRO A 47 -4.76 16.87 -34.26
C PRO A 47 -3.69 15.79 -34.52
N LEU A 48 -3.82 14.68 -33.81
CA LEU A 48 -2.94 13.53 -33.92
C LEU A 48 -3.50 12.48 -34.88
N ARG A 49 -2.61 11.91 -35.68
CA ARG A 49 -2.89 10.80 -36.59
C ARG A 49 -1.68 9.89 -36.71
N TYR A 50 -1.82 8.62 -36.36
CA TYR A 50 -0.79 7.62 -36.56
C TYR A 50 -0.83 7.10 -38.00
N ALA A 51 0.26 7.31 -38.73
CA ALA A 51 0.48 6.77 -40.07
C ALA A 51 1.93 6.30 -40.19
N ARG A 52 2.14 5.03 -40.53
CA ARG A 52 3.48 4.39 -40.51
C ARG A 52 4.47 5.03 -41.49
N ASN A 53 3.97 5.55 -42.61
CA ASN A 53 4.80 6.09 -43.69
C ASN A 53 5.14 7.58 -43.54
N GLN A 54 4.65 8.23 -42.49
CA GLN A 54 4.85 9.65 -42.23
C GLN A 54 6.05 9.88 -41.31
N LYS A 55 6.53 11.13 -41.22
CA LYS A 55 7.65 11.49 -40.33
C LYS A 55 7.21 12.00 -38.96
N SER A 56 5.94 12.35 -38.80
CA SER A 56 5.39 13.01 -37.62
C SER A 56 3.97 12.51 -37.34
N PRO A 57 3.55 12.40 -36.06
CA PRO A 57 2.20 12.04 -35.68
C PRO A 57 1.20 13.20 -35.82
N PHE A 58 1.65 14.43 -36.09
CA PHE A 58 0.79 15.60 -36.21
C PHE A 58 0.23 15.72 -37.63
N GLU A 59 -1.10 15.81 -37.77
CA GLU A 59 -1.76 15.76 -39.08
C GLU A 59 -1.39 16.93 -40.00
N ASP A 60 -1.06 18.10 -39.45
CA ASP A 60 -0.61 19.29 -40.19
C ASP A 60 0.78 19.15 -40.82
N GLU A 61 1.60 18.21 -40.34
CA GLU A 61 2.95 17.94 -40.86
C GLU A 61 3.01 16.73 -41.81
N GLN A 62 1.88 16.04 -42.00
CA GLN A 62 1.84 14.82 -42.80
C GLN A 62 1.61 15.12 -44.28
N ASP A 63 2.22 14.30 -45.13
CA ASP A 63 1.96 14.31 -46.55
C ASP A 63 0.54 13.79 -46.86
N GLY A 64 0.00 14.15 -48.03
CA GLY A 64 -1.36 13.76 -48.44
C GLY A 64 -1.61 12.26 -48.63
N ASN A 65 -0.55 11.43 -48.63
CA ASN A 65 -0.65 9.97 -48.73
C ASN A 65 -0.36 9.32 -47.37
N ALA A 66 -1.34 9.25 -46.46
CA ALA A 66 -1.19 8.69 -45.12
C ALA A 66 -1.76 7.25 -45.04
N ILE A 67 -0.92 6.28 -44.71
CA ILE A 67 -1.34 4.89 -44.49
C ILE A 67 -1.64 4.70 -43.00
N LEU A 68 -2.92 4.71 -42.67
CA LEU A 68 -3.42 4.45 -41.32
C LEU A 68 -3.24 2.98 -40.96
N GLU A 69 -2.68 2.75 -39.77
CA GLU A 69 -2.54 1.42 -39.21
C GLU A 69 -3.25 1.34 -37.85
N PRO A 70 -3.94 0.22 -37.54
CA PRO A 70 -4.50 0.03 -36.21
C PRO A 70 -3.39 -0.15 -35.16
N ILE A 71 -3.59 0.48 -34.01
CA ILE A 71 -2.75 0.27 -32.82
C ILE A 71 -3.47 -0.72 -31.93
N VAL A 72 -2.94 -1.94 -31.80
CA VAL A 72 -3.59 -3.04 -31.11
C VAL A 72 -2.77 -3.46 -29.90
N PHE A 73 -3.39 -3.46 -28.74
CA PHE A 73 -2.87 -4.09 -27.54
C PHE A 73 -3.34 -5.55 -27.53
N ASP A 74 -2.40 -6.48 -27.61
CA ASP A 74 -2.66 -7.92 -27.53
C ASP A 74 -2.41 -8.37 -26.10
N ASP A 75 -3.39 -9.06 -25.50
CA ASP A 75 -3.39 -9.43 -24.08
C ASP A 75 -3.04 -8.26 -23.12
N GLY A 76 -3.47 -7.05 -23.50
CA GLY A 76 -3.22 -5.81 -22.75
C GLY A 76 -1.83 -5.19 -22.92
N MET A 77 -0.99 -5.71 -23.82
CA MET A 77 0.38 -5.24 -24.07
C MET A 77 0.56 -4.74 -25.51
N LEU A 78 1.36 -3.70 -25.69
CA LEU A 78 1.77 -3.18 -27.00
C LEU A 78 3.29 -3.00 -27.03
N VAL A 79 3.95 -3.59 -28.01
CA VAL A 79 5.39 -3.42 -28.23
C VAL A 79 5.62 -2.46 -29.38
N ALA A 80 6.07 -1.24 -29.07
CA ALA A 80 6.47 -0.25 -30.08
C ALA A 80 7.95 -0.44 -30.40
N GLN A 81 8.23 -1.00 -31.58
CA GLN A 81 9.58 -1.26 -32.04
C GLN A 81 10.41 0.02 -32.17
N LYS A 82 11.73 -0.09 -32.08
CA LYS A 82 12.65 1.05 -32.22
C LYS A 82 12.61 1.65 -33.64
N GLU A 83 12.18 0.90 -34.63
CA GLU A 83 12.00 1.37 -36.01
C GLU A 83 10.80 2.31 -36.14
N ASP A 84 9.74 2.07 -35.36
CA ASP A 84 8.47 2.81 -35.42
C ASP A 84 8.47 4.03 -34.48
N GLN A 85 9.40 4.96 -34.72
CA GLN A 85 9.54 6.18 -33.92
C GLN A 85 8.24 7.02 -33.91
N VAL A 86 7.51 7.06 -35.03
CA VAL A 86 6.23 7.76 -35.14
C VAL A 86 5.17 7.17 -34.20
N LEU A 87 5.17 5.86 -33.99
CA LEU A 87 4.25 5.22 -33.05
C LEU A 87 4.59 5.62 -31.61
N GLN A 88 5.88 5.64 -31.27
CA GLN A 88 6.33 6.04 -29.93
C GLN A 88 6.00 7.50 -29.63
N GLU A 89 6.23 8.40 -30.60
CA GLU A 89 5.85 9.82 -30.49
C GLU A 89 4.33 10.00 -30.41
N PHE A 90 3.58 9.28 -31.26
CA PHE A 90 2.11 9.29 -31.22
C PHE A 90 1.59 8.88 -29.84
N LEU A 91 2.08 7.76 -29.29
CA LEU A 91 1.68 7.27 -27.97
C LEU A 91 2.10 8.22 -26.84
N HIS A 92 3.23 8.90 -26.97
CA HIS A 92 3.67 9.89 -26.01
C HIS A 92 2.71 11.08 -25.90
N TYR A 93 2.30 11.64 -27.05
CA TYR A 93 1.37 12.77 -27.13
C TYR A 93 -0.10 12.38 -27.02
N HIS A 94 -0.42 11.08 -27.08
CA HIS A 94 -1.78 10.60 -27.05
C HIS A 94 -2.48 10.99 -25.73
N PRO A 95 -3.69 11.57 -25.76
CA PRO A 95 -4.39 12.03 -24.55
C PRO A 95 -4.78 10.90 -23.58
N GLY A 96 -4.77 9.65 -24.06
CA GLY A 96 -4.94 8.44 -23.27
C GLY A 96 -3.67 7.93 -22.58
N ASN A 97 -2.50 8.50 -22.85
CA ASN A 97 -1.27 8.16 -22.12
C ASN A 97 -1.42 8.57 -20.64
N GLY A 98 -1.13 7.66 -19.72
CA GLY A 98 -1.36 7.86 -18.28
C GLY A 98 -2.79 7.55 -17.81
N LYS A 99 -3.75 7.34 -18.71
CA LYS A 99 -5.17 7.06 -18.38
C LYS A 99 -5.65 5.71 -18.88
N VAL A 100 -5.40 5.43 -20.15
CA VAL A 100 -5.82 4.20 -20.85
C VAL A 100 -4.66 3.22 -20.91
N PHE A 101 -3.43 3.70 -21.08
CA PHE A 101 -2.23 2.90 -21.13
C PHE A 101 -1.05 3.64 -20.48
N LEU A 102 -0.02 2.88 -20.11
CA LEU A 102 1.18 3.33 -19.41
C LEU A 102 2.42 2.73 -20.09
N GLU A 103 3.51 3.51 -20.18
CA GLU A 103 4.82 2.99 -20.60
C GLU A 103 5.39 2.10 -19.49
N VAL A 104 5.80 0.88 -19.83
CA VAL A 104 6.42 -0.07 -18.89
C VAL A 104 7.87 0.33 -18.69
N ASN A 105 8.18 0.86 -17.51
CA ASN A 105 9.53 1.20 -17.12
C ASN A 105 10.12 0.06 -16.29
N LYS A 106 10.82 -0.87 -16.96
CA LYS A 106 11.45 -2.03 -16.30
C LYS A 106 12.43 -1.65 -15.19
N GLU A 107 13.08 -0.49 -15.29
CA GLU A 107 14.00 -0.04 -14.24
C GLU A 107 13.23 0.38 -12.99
N GLN A 108 12.11 1.06 -13.16
CA GLN A 108 11.25 1.46 -12.05
C GLN A 108 10.52 0.26 -11.44
N ASP A 109 9.93 -0.61 -12.27
CA ASP A 109 9.26 -1.83 -11.79
C ASP A 109 10.24 -2.70 -10.98
N ALA A 110 11.50 -2.84 -11.44
CA ALA A 110 12.52 -3.58 -10.70
C ALA A 110 12.96 -2.91 -9.40
N LEU A 111 12.94 -1.57 -9.32
CA LEU A 111 13.20 -0.84 -8.08
C LEU A 111 12.06 -1.03 -7.07
N ASP A 112 10.81 -1.01 -7.54
CA ASP A 112 9.64 -1.23 -6.69
C ASP A 112 9.64 -2.68 -6.15
N GLU A 113 9.87 -3.68 -7.02
CA GLU A 113 10.04 -5.09 -6.63
C GLU A 113 11.20 -5.29 -5.65
N LEU A 114 12.33 -4.60 -5.86
CA LEU A 114 13.47 -4.65 -4.94
C LEU A 114 13.10 -4.06 -3.57
N THR A 115 12.41 -2.93 -3.56
CA THR A 115 11.99 -2.25 -2.32
C THR A 115 11.06 -3.14 -1.50
N GLU A 116 10.09 -3.80 -2.15
CA GLU A 116 9.22 -4.78 -1.51
C GLU A 116 10.02 -5.97 -0.93
N ALA A 117 10.96 -6.50 -1.70
CA ALA A 117 11.81 -7.61 -1.26
C ALA A 117 12.71 -7.23 -0.07
N GLU A 118 13.28 -6.03 -0.08
CA GLU A 118 14.09 -5.49 1.02
C GLU A 118 13.26 -5.28 2.28
N SER A 119 12.05 -4.72 2.17
CA SER A 119 11.12 -4.52 3.30
C SER A 119 10.74 -5.86 3.96
N VAL A 120 10.41 -6.88 3.16
CA VAL A 120 10.13 -8.23 3.66
C VAL A 120 11.36 -8.83 4.37
N LEU A 121 12.54 -8.67 3.80
CA LEU A 121 13.78 -9.20 4.37
C LEU A 121 14.10 -8.52 5.71
N GLU A 122 13.97 -7.20 5.80
CA GLU A 122 14.16 -6.44 7.04
C GLU A 122 13.19 -6.91 8.13
N ALA A 123 11.89 -7.00 7.80
CA ALA A 123 10.86 -7.48 8.73
C ALA A 123 11.16 -8.90 9.24
N GLN A 124 11.66 -9.80 8.38
CA GLN A 124 12.04 -11.16 8.78
C GLN A 124 13.30 -11.21 9.65
N ILE A 125 14.29 -10.34 9.41
CA ILE A 125 15.47 -10.21 10.27
C ILE A 125 15.04 -9.76 11.67
N ILE A 126 14.21 -8.71 11.75
CA ILE A 126 13.69 -8.21 13.03
C ILE A 126 12.92 -9.31 13.77
N ALA A 127 12.03 -10.04 13.08
CA ALA A 127 11.29 -11.17 13.68
C ALA A 127 12.23 -12.25 14.25
N LYS A 128 13.31 -12.56 13.52
CA LYS A 128 14.33 -13.53 13.96
C LYS A 128 15.10 -13.03 15.18
N GLU A 129 15.51 -11.77 15.21
CA GLU A 129 16.21 -11.18 16.36
C GLU A 129 15.32 -11.20 17.61
N LEU A 130 14.05 -10.84 17.43
CA LEU A 130 13.04 -10.79 18.49
C LEU A 130 12.80 -12.16 19.13
N SER A 131 13.06 -13.25 18.39
CA SER A 131 13.01 -14.62 18.90
C SER A 131 13.98 -14.91 20.06
N SER A 132 14.97 -14.03 20.27
CA SER A 132 15.92 -14.11 21.39
C SER A 132 15.36 -13.52 22.69
N ASN A 133 14.34 -12.66 22.59
CA ASN A 133 13.68 -12.02 23.73
C ASN A 133 12.23 -12.51 23.84
N THR A 134 12.02 -13.57 24.62
CA THR A 134 10.71 -14.21 24.79
C THR A 134 9.63 -13.24 25.28
N GLN A 135 9.97 -12.30 26.16
CA GLN A 135 9.00 -11.34 26.69
C GLN A 135 8.52 -10.37 25.61
N LYS A 136 9.45 -9.77 24.86
CA LYS A 136 9.11 -8.87 23.75
C LYS A 136 8.38 -9.62 22.64
N LEU A 137 8.69 -10.89 22.42
CA LEU A 137 7.98 -11.77 21.49
C LEU A 137 6.52 -11.95 21.84
N ILE A 138 6.22 -12.29 23.10
CA ILE A 138 4.85 -12.45 23.57
C ILE A 138 4.09 -11.12 23.46
N GLN A 139 4.73 -10.02 23.84
CA GLN A 139 4.16 -8.67 23.77
C GLN A 139 3.75 -8.29 22.34
N VAL A 140 4.68 -8.38 21.38
CA VAL A 140 4.40 -8.10 19.96
C VAL A 140 3.35 -9.06 19.41
N SER A 141 3.44 -10.34 19.76
CA SER A 141 2.47 -11.34 19.29
C SER A 141 1.07 -11.02 19.79
N ARG A 142 0.87 -10.55 21.03
CA ARG A 142 -0.47 -10.19 21.54
C ARG A 142 -1.06 -9.01 20.81
N VAL A 143 -0.26 -8.01 20.46
CA VAL A 143 -0.73 -6.85 19.71
C VAL A 143 -1.12 -7.26 18.28
N LEU A 144 -0.32 -8.10 17.61
CA LEU A 144 -0.54 -8.49 16.22
C LEU A 144 -1.55 -9.64 16.03
N LEU A 145 -1.52 -10.66 16.90
CA LEU A 145 -2.28 -11.90 16.78
C LEU A 145 -3.42 -12.01 17.80
N GLY A 146 -3.49 -11.10 18.78
CA GLY A 146 -4.55 -11.04 19.78
C GLY A 146 -4.53 -12.18 20.80
N ASN A 147 -5.72 -12.57 21.26
CA ASN A 147 -5.91 -13.41 22.46
C ASN A 147 -5.42 -14.85 22.31
N VAL A 148 -5.20 -15.33 21.08
CA VAL A 148 -4.83 -16.73 20.81
C VAL A 148 -3.41 -17.04 21.33
N VAL A 149 -2.57 -16.01 21.45
CA VAL A 149 -1.16 -16.09 21.87
C VAL A 149 -0.97 -16.78 23.22
N ASP A 150 -1.92 -16.58 24.14
CA ASP A 150 -1.82 -17.14 25.49
C ASP A 150 -1.96 -18.67 25.54
N ASN A 151 -2.48 -19.28 24.48
CA ASN A 151 -2.64 -20.72 24.33
C ASN A 151 -1.59 -21.35 23.40
N MET A 152 -0.64 -20.55 22.90
CA MET A 152 0.38 -20.98 21.96
C MET A 152 1.72 -21.24 22.65
N THR A 153 2.47 -22.20 22.11
CA THR A 153 3.85 -22.47 22.52
C THR A 153 4.81 -21.46 21.89
N ILE A 154 5.99 -21.26 22.50
CA ILE A 154 7.02 -20.35 21.97
C ILE A 154 7.41 -20.68 20.51
N PRO A 155 7.59 -21.96 20.11
CA PRO A 155 7.86 -22.29 18.71
C PRO A 155 6.73 -21.88 17.75
N GLU A 156 5.47 -22.03 18.16
CA GLU A 156 4.32 -21.61 17.36
C GLU A 156 4.29 -20.09 17.19
N LEU A 157 4.52 -19.33 18.26
CA LEU A 157 4.60 -17.87 18.19
C LEU A 157 5.74 -17.40 17.28
N LYS A 158 6.92 -18.02 17.37
CA LYS A 158 8.05 -17.70 16.48
C LYS A 158 7.71 -17.97 15.02
N ARG A 159 7.03 -19.08 14.73
CA ARG A 159 6.59 -19.43 13.38
C ARG A 159 5.58 -18.42 12.87
N ASP A 160 4.53 -18.15 13.64
CA ASP A 160 3.41 -17.32 13.22
C ASP A 160 3.85 -15.86 13.04
N LEU A 161 4.74 -15.36 13.90
CA LEU A 161 5.33 -14.04 13.77
C LEU A 161 6.18 -13.90 12.50
N LEU A 162 6.94 -14.93 12.14
CA LEU A 162 7.78 -14.94 10.93
C LEU A 162 6.94 -15.02 9.64
N ILE A 163 5.80 -15.74 9.69
CA ILE A 163 4.82 -15.74 8.60
C ILE A 163 4.17 -14.37 8.48
N TYR A 164 3.79 -13.76 9.60
CA TYR A 164 3.18 -12.44 9.63
C TYR A 164 4.12 -11.37 9.07
N SER A 165 5.38 -11.34 9.48
CA SER A 165 6.36 -10.35 8.98
C SER A 165 6.65 -10.49 7.49
N LYS A 166 6.50 -11.70 6.94
CA LYS A 166 6.60 -11.93 5.49
C LYS A 166 5.40 -11.36 4.73
N ASN A 167 4.20 -11.57 5.25
CA ASN A 167 2.96 -11.24 4.55
C ASN A 167 2.57 -9.76 4.74
N ASN A 168 2.94 -9.16 5.87
CA ASN A 168 2.61 -7.78 6.24
C ASN A 168 3.85 -7.07 6.83
N PRO A 169 4.91 -6.82 6.04
CA PRO A 169 6.18 -6.31 6.55
C PRO A 169 6.06 -4.91 7.14
N GLU A 170 5.35 -3.99 6.48
CA GLU A 170 5.17 -2.63 6.96
C GLU A 170 4.42 -2.58 8.30
N ASP A 171 3.29 -3.29 8.40
CA ASP A 171 2.48 -3.35 9.63
C ASP A 171 3.28 -3.93 10.80
N PHE A 172 4.07 -4.98 10.52
CA PHE A 172 4.97 -5.59 11.48
C PHE A 172 6.05 -4.61 11.98
N ILE A 173 6.75 -3.93 11.07
CA ILE A 173 7.78 -2.94 11.40
C ILE A 173 7.18 -1.76 12.18
N ASN A 174 6.04 -1.25 11.73
CA ASN A 174 5.33 -0.15 12.40
C ASN A 174 4.93 -0.52 13.83
N THR A 175 4.38 -1.73 14.02
CA THR A 175 3.98 -2.20 15.35
C THR A 175 5.17 -2.37 16.30
N ILE A 176 6.30 -2.87 15.82
CA ILE A 176 7.50 -3.04 16.65
C ILE A 176 8.10 -1.70 17.07
N ASN A 177 8.03 -0.72 16.18
CA ASN A 177 8.55 0.62 16.41
C ASN A 177 7.54 1.53 17.12
N ASP A 178 6.30 1.07 17.34
CA ASP A 178 5.28 1.85 18.04
C ASP A 178 5.68 2.05 19.52
N PRO A 179 5.89 3.31 19.98
CA PRO A 179 6.15 3.57 21.39
C PRO A 179 5.00 3.11 22.31
N MET A 180 3.79 2.91 21.78
CA MET A 180 2.62 2.44 22.51
C MET A 180 2.49 0.93 22.62
N LEU A 181 3.37 0.16 21.98
CA LEU A 181 3.35 -1.30 22.05
C LEU A 181 3.32 -1.81 23.50
N GLN A 182 4.07 -1.18 24.41
CA GLN A 182 4.05 -1.57 25.84
C GLN A 182 2.74 -1.23 26.52
N LEU A 183 2.19 -0.05 26.23
CA LEU A 183 0.93 0.37 26.82
C LEU A 183 -0.22 -0.55 26.37
N GLN A 184 -0.25 -0.91 25.09
CA GLN A 184 -1.28 -1.79 24.52
C GLN A 184 -1.22 -3.19 25.12
N ASP A 185 -0.02 -3.78 25.26
CA ASP A 185 0.13 -5.07 25.93
C ASP A 185 -0.27 -5.00 27.40
N ASP A 186 0.10 -3.93 28.12
CA ASP A 186 -0.34 -3.76 29.51
C ASP A 186 -1.87 -3.67 29.62
N VAL A 187 -2.54 -2.96 28.70
CA VAL A 187 -4.02 -2.89 28.67
C VAL A 187 -4.62 -4.27 28.46
N TYR A 188 -4.10 -5.03 27.49
CA TYR A 188 -4.52 -6.42 27.26
C TYR A 188 -4.40 -7.26 28.53
N GLN A 189 -3.26 -7.18 29.21
CA GLN A 189 -3.00 -7.92 30.45
C GLN A 189 -3.93 -7.49 31.59
N ILE A 190 -4.24 -6.20 31.72
CA ILE A 190 -5.17 -5.66 32.73
C ILE A 190 -6.59 -6.21 32.52
N PHE A 191 -7.06 -6.30 31.27
CA PHE A 191 -8.34 -6.93 30.94
C PHE A 191 -8.32 -8.43 31.22
N LYS A 192 -7.24 -9.13 30.84
CA LYS A 192 -7.08 -10.57 31.08
C LYS A 192 -7.05 -10.91 32.57
N ALA A 193 -6.37 -10.11 33.38
CA ALA A 193 -6.35 -10.25 34.85
C ALA A 193 -7.72 -9.94 35.49
N GLY A 194 -8.69 -9.45 34.70
CA GLY A 194 -10.03 -9.14 35.15
C GLY A 194 -10.09 -7.91 36.05
N PHE A 195 -9.12 -6.99 35.98
CA PHE A 195 -9.18 -5.72 36.71
C PHE A 195 -10.08 -4.70 36.04
N LEU A 196 -10.20 -4.79 34.72
CA LEU A 196 -11.18 -4.07 33.91
C LEU A 196 -12.11 -5.08 33.23
N GLN A 197 -13.34 -4.66 32.98
CA GLN A 197 -14.32 -5.43 32.24
C GLN A 197 -15.14 -4.50 31.34
N THR A 198 -15.49 -4.99 30.15
CA THR A 198 -16.45 -4.30 29.30
C THR A 198 -17.87 -4.64 29.73
N ARG A 199 -18.79 -3.69 29.56
CA ARG A 199 -20.23 -3.85 29.79
C ARG A 199 -21.00 -3.24 28.63
N ASN A 200 -22.31 -3.51 28.58
CA ASN A 200 -23.21 -2.95 27.58
C ASN A 200 -22.72 -3.21 26.13
N ASN A 201 -22.38 -4.47 25.84
CA ASN A 201 -21.83 -4.92 24.56
C ASN A 201 -20.59 -4.12 24.11
N GLY A 202 -19.64 -3.88 25.02
CA GLY A 202 -18.38 -3.21 24.68
C GLY A 202 -18.42 -1.68 24.73
N LYS A 203 -19.59 -1.07 24.98
CA LYS A 203 -19.75 0.40 24.97
C LYS A 203 -19.20 1.10 26.21
N GLU A 204 -18.96 0.37 27.29
CA GLU A 204 -18.45 0.96 28.53
C GLU A 204 -17.41 0.05 29.18
N VAL A 205 -16.35 0.66 29.71
CA VAL A 205 -15.32 -0.03 30.48
C VAL A 205 -15.50 0.32 31.95
N TYR A 206 -15.48 -0.71 32.80
CA TYR A 206 -15.67 -0.60 34.23
C TYR A 206 -14.49 -1.20 34.98
N TYR A 207 -14.21 -0.65 36.18
CA TYR A 207 -13.40 -1.37 37.15
C TYR A 207 -14.10 -2.67 37.55
N ASN A 208 -13.30 -3.70 37.76
CA ASN A 208 -13.74 -4.98 38.28
C ASN A 208 -12.99 -5.37 39.56
N LEU A 209 -12.57 -4.38 40.35
CA LEU A 209 -11.88 -4.58 41.63
C LEU A 209 -12.89 -4.95 42.74
N PRO A 210 -12.45 -5.59 43.85
CA PRO A 210 -13.35 -5.98 44.95
C PRO A 210 -14.15 -4.80 45.53
N ASN A 211 -13.48 -3.66 45.72
CA ASN A 211 -14.08 -2.47 46.35
C ASN A 211 -14.41 -1.35 45.35
N ASN A 212 -14.15 -1.55 44.05
CA ASN A 212 -14.41 -0.53 43.03
C ASN A 212 -15.00 -1.18 41.77
N LYS A 213 -16.28 -0.86 41.52
CA LYS A 213 -17.05 -1.26 40.33
C LYS A 213 -17.56 -0.06 39.54
N LYS A 214 -16.93 1.12 39.70
CA LYS A 214 -17.32 2.34 38.99
C LYS A 214 -16.95 2.26 37.50
N ARG A 215 -17.64 3.05 36.68
CA ARG A 215 -17.31 3.21 35.26
C ARG A 215 -15.96 3.92 35.13
N LEU A 216 -15.10 3.42 34.25
CA LEU A 216 -13.83 4.04 33.88
C LEU A 216 -14.05 5.03 32.74
N ILE A 217 -14.51 4.52 31.59
CA ILE A 217 -14.70 5.31 30.37
C ILE A 217 -15.81 4.72 29.49
N SER A 218 -16.42 5.55 28.66
CA SER A 218 -17.33 5.14 27.59
C SER A 218 -16.58 4.99 26.27
N VAL A 219 -16.84 3.91 25.55
CA VAL A 219 -16.24 3.59 24.25
C VAL A 219 -17.17 4.17 23.15
N PRO A 220 -16.66 5.03 22.25
CA PRO A 220 -17.41 5.51 21.11
C PRO A 220 -17.90 4.36 20.22
N PHE A 221 -18.96 4.60 19.45
CA PHE A 221 -19.51 3.57 18.58
C PHE A 221 -18.51 3.18 17.48
N GLY A 222 -18.24 1.88 17.35
CA GLY A 222 -17.32 1.34 16.34
C GLY A 222 -15.86 1.26 16.75
N GLU A 223 -15.50 1.77 17.94
CA GLU A 223 -14.13 1.76 18.46
C GLU A 223 -13.83 0.52 19.30
N ASP A 224 -12.55 0.14 19.35
CA ASP A 224 -12.08 -0.93 20.24
C ASP A 224 -11.88 -0.41 21.68
N ALA A 225 -12.36 -1.18 22.65
CA ALA A 225 -12.29 -0.81 24.05
C ALA A 225 -10.85 -0.76 24.58
N SER A 226 -9.97 -1.64 24.11
CA SER A 226 -8.55 -1.68 24.51
C SER A 226 -7.82 -0.46 23.97
N TRP A 227 -8.10 -0.07 22.73
CA TRP A 227 -7.54 1.15 22.15
C TRP A 227 -7.96 2.40 22.93
N ILE A 228 -9.26 2.56 23.20
CA ILE A 228 -9.78 3.71 23.98
C ILE A 228 -9.19 3.77 25.38
N VAL A 229 -9.03 2.64 26.06
CA VAL A 229 -8.40 2.58 27.38
C VAL A 229 -6.91 2.95 27.29
N GLY A 230 -6.21 2.50 26.25
CA GLY A 230 -4.84 2.91 25.98
C GLY A 230 -4.70 4.42 25.83
N SER A 231 -5.53 5.04 24.98
CA SER A 231 -5.54 6.50 24.81
C SER A 231 -5.89 7.24 26.11
N PHE A 232 -6.83 6.72 26.90
CA PHE A 232 -7.16 7.29 28.21
C PHE A 232 -5.97 7.25 29.17
N PHE A 233 -5.21 6.15 29.20
CA PHE A 233 -4.02 6.02 30.07
C PHE A 233 -2.88 6.97 29.73
N GLN A 234 -2.89 7.61 28.56
CA GLN A 234 -1.94 8.66 28.21
C GLN A 234 -2.33 10.04 28.77
N GLN A 235 -3.61 10.25 29.09
CA GLN A 235 -4.10 11.52 29.63
C GLN A 235 -3.73 11.67 31.11
N ASP A 236 -3.62 12.90 31.59
CA ASP A 236 -3.15 13.22 32.94
C ASP A 236 -3.87 12.41 34.05
N GLU A 237 -5.20 12.31 33.98
CA GLU A 237 -6.01 11.52 34.93
C GLU A 237 -5.79 10.00 34.78
N GLY A 238 -5.55 9.53 33.55
CA GLY A 238 -5.39 8.12 33.22
C GLY A 238 -4.00 7.57 33.58
N VAL A 239 -2.96 8.40 33.59
CA VAL A 239 -1.58 7.96 33.92
C VAL A 239 -1.48 7.43 35.35
N GLU A 240 -2.12 8.11 36.32
CA GLU A 240 -2.20 7.67 37.72
C GLU A 240 -2.90 6.30 37.83
N ILE A 241 -4.02 6.14 37.12
CA ILE A 241 -4.82 4.91 37.10
C ILE A 241 -4.02 3.76 36.48
N TYR A 242 -3.35 4.02 35.36
CA TYR A 242 -2.49 3.06 34.69
C TYR A 242 -1.38 2.57 35.61
N LYS A 243 -0.66 3.47 36.31
CA LYS A 243 0.36 3.09 37.29
C LYS A 243 -0.21 2.22 38.40
N LEU A 244 -1.39 2.54 38.92
CA LEU A 244 -2.06 1.75 39.96
C LEU A 244 -2.38 0.34 39.48
N LEU A 245 -2.99 0.21 38.29
CA LEU A 245 -3.37 -1.08 37.71
C LEU A 245 -2.14 -1.92 37.33
N LYS A 246 -1.11 -1.30 36.77
CA LYS A 246 0.16 -1.96 36.45
C LYS A 246 0.88 -2.47 37.69
N ASN A 247 0.90 -1.70 38.78
CA ASN A 247 1.45 -2.17 40.06
C ASN A 247 0.66 -3.34 40.65
N ARG A 248 -0.64 -3.41 40.39
CA ARG A 248 -1.48 -4.53 40.81
C ARG A 248 -1.20 -5.78 39.97
N LEU A 249 -1.02 -5.62 38.66
CA LEU A 249 -0.65 -6.69 37.72
C LEU A 249 0.64 -7.39 38.16
N LYS A 250 1.68 -6.61 38.49
CA LYS A 250 2.95 -7.13 39.02
C LYS A 250 2.85 -7.89 40.35
N LYS A 251 1.77 -7.70 41.11
CA LYS A 251 1.52 -8.40 42.38
C LYS A 251 0.65 -9.64 42.22
N SER A 252 -0.02 -9.79 41.07
CA SER A 252 -0.83 -10.96 40.75
C SER A 252 -0.07 -12.03 39.97
N GLU A 253 1.10 -11.68 39.43
CA GLU A 253 2.12 -12.61 38.92
C GLU A 253 2.94 -13.20 40.07
#